data_AF-A0AAE1QD30-F1
#
_entry.id   AF-A0AAE1QD30-F1
#
_cell.length_a   1.000
_cell.length_b   1.000
_cell.length_c   1.000
_cell.angle_alpha   90.00
_cell.angle_beta   90.00
_cell.angle_gamma   90.00
#
_symmetry.space_group_name_H-M   'P 1'
#
loop_
_entity.id
_entity.type
_entity.pdbx_description
1 polymer ?
#
loop_
_entity_poly.entity_id
_entity_poly.type
_entity_poly.pdbx_seq_one_letter_code
_entity_poly.pdbx_strand_id
1 'polypeptide(L)'
;MDEIIAACMTYEGALSEPEDFPKSDEPVWILGKQYSTQTELTALRSDVQSRIWLTYRRNFPAISDSGYTSDKGWGCMLRCGQMVLAEALVRRHLGREWEWRRGINDPTYLRILSMFEDHRRATFSLHVISQLGVDEGKPIGEWYGPNTVAQVMRKLTPFDEWNNFSVCVAMDNIIIIDEIRCSCQGEGDRTWRPLLLFVPLRLGLAEINPVYVPGLKKCFKMPQSLGLIGGKPNHASYFVGFVGEEVVYLDPHTTQEAGSACHKKSAAGEEEQEEGDIDTSYHCSLAQRMPFLHLDPSLALCFYCGTEKEFDDLCNRLRQDVVAPQSAPLFELASTRPHYMREDANATLGAAAACMDLEDHHLESDDDEEFEVLQ
;
A
#
# COMPACT_ATOMS: atom_id res chain seq x y z
N MET A 1 -14.06 24.72 61.21
CA MET A 1 -13.60 23.46 60.58
C MET A 1 -14.55 23.21 59.42
N ASP A 2 -14.53 24.14 58.47
CA ASP A 2 -15.51 24.29 57.38
C ASP A 2 -14.78 24.89 56.17
N GLU A 3 -13.85 24.14 55.59
CA GLU A 3 -13.16 24.60 54.38
C GLU A 3 -12.46 23.46 53.61
N ILE A 4 -13.14 22.33 53.37
CA ILE A 4 -12.65 21.29 52.43
C ILE A 4 -13.81 20.64 51.65
N ILE A 5 -14.74 21.42 51.12
CA ILE A 5 -15.72 20.95 50.12
C ILE A 5 -15.92 22.06 49.07
N ALA A 6 -14.88 22.38 48.30
CA ALA A 6 -14.99 23.28 47.15
C ALA A 6 -13.78 23.13 46.20
N ALA A 7 -13.53 21.93 45.67
CA ALA A 7 -12.45 21.75 44.67
C ALA A 7 -12.66 20.58 43.69
N CYS A 8 -13.90 20.15 43.42
CA CYS A 8 -14.17 19.08 42.42
C CYS A 8 -15.21 19.46 41.36
N MET A 9 -15.25 20.73 40.95
CA MET A 9 -16.10 21.17 39.84
C MET A 9 -15.36 22.17 38.95
N THR A 10 -14.38 21.69 38.18
CA THR A 10 -13.85 22.35 36.96
C THR A 10 -12.87 21.41 36.26
N TYR A 11 -13.40 20.30 35.73
CA TYR A 11 -12.75 19.56 34.63
C TYR A 11 -13.81 19.31 33.56
N GLU A 12 -14.47 20.37 33.10
CA GLU A 12 -15.13 20.42 31.78
C GLU A 12 -14.06 20.63 30.71
N GLY A 13 -13.17 19.63 30.62
CA GLY A 13 -12.31 19.37 29.48
C GLY A 13 -12.57 17.93 29.07
N ALA A 14 -13.85 17.57 28.90
CA ALA A 14 -14.22 16.28 28.34
C ALA A 14 -13.60 16.21 26.95
N LEU A 15 -12.59 15.35 26.82
CA LEU A 15 -12.00 14.86 25.59
C LEU A 15 -13.10 14.73 24.53
N SER A 16 -13.15 15.67 23.58
CA SER A 16 -14.06 15.53 22.43
C SER A 16 -13.67 14.24 21.72
N GLU A 17 -14.61 13.30 21.55
CA GLU A 17 -14.36 12.13 20.72
C GLU A 17 -13.86 12.60 19.34
N PRO A 18 -12.83 11.95 18.77
CA PRO A 18 -12.33 12.35 17.47
C PRO A 18 -13.46 12.35 16.42
N GLU A 19 -13.54 13.37 15.59
CA GLU A 19 -14.57 13.50 14.54
C GLU A 19 -14.27 12.61 13.29
N ASP A 20 -13.47 11.56 13.45
CA ASP A 20 -13.09 10.64 12.35
C ASP A 20 -14.29 9.91 11.76
N PHE A 21 -15.24 9.45 12.58
CA PHE A 21 -16.44 8.74 12.13
C PHE A 21 -17.68 9.19 12.92
N PRO A 22 -18.43 10.18 12.42
CA PRO A 22 -19.67 10.61 13.05
C PRO A 22 -20.71 9.49 13.00
N LYS A 23 -21.49 9.37 14.09
CA LYS A 23 -22.57 8.38 14.17
C LYS A 23 -23.60 8.64 13.07
N SER A 24 -23.85 7.63 12.24
CA SER A 24 -24.80 7.64 11.13
C SER A 24 -25.34 6.25 10.85
N ASP A 25 -26.44 6.17 10.09
CA ASP A 25 -27.01 4.91 9.61
C ASP A 25 -26.27 4.37 8.38
N GLU A 26 -25.39 5.17 7.77
CA GLU A 26 -24.60 4.78 6.61
C GLU A 26 -23.52 3.77 7.02
N PRO A 27 -23.41 2.63 6.31
CA PRO A 27 -22.37 1.66 6.61
C PRO A 27 -20.99 2.17 6.18
N VAL A 28 -19.99 1.96 7.01
CA VAL A 28 -18.58 2.21 6.68
C VAL A 28 -18.00 0.94 6.10
N TRP A 29 -17.34 1.06 4.95
CA TRP A 29 -16.63 -0.06 4.33
C TRP A 29 -15.14 0.20 4.37
N ILE A 30 -14.36 -0.70 4.98
CA ILE A 30 -12.90 -0.67 5.00
C ILE A 30 -12.40 -1.97 4.37
N LEU A 31 -11.78 -1.87 3.19
CA LEU A 31 -11.09 -2.98 2.52
C LEU A 31 -11.85 -4.33 2.56
N GLY A 32 -13.09 -4.33 2.08
CA GLY A 32 -13.95 -5.52 2.01
C GLY A 32 -14.77 -5.84 3.26
N LYS A 33 -14.57 -5.12 4.38
CA LYS A 33 -15.34 -5.29 5.62
C LYS A 33 -16.31 -4.14 5.84
N GLN A 34 -17.49 -4.47 6.35
CA GLN A 34 -18.55 -3.52 6.67
C GLN A 34 -18.60 -3.29 8.18
N TYR A 35 -18.83 -2.04 8.58
CA TYR A 35 -18.96 -1.61 9.98
C TYR A 35 -20.12 -0.64 10.16
N SER A 36 -20.74 -0.67 11.33
CA SER A 36 -21.69 0.34 11.80
C SER A 36 -21.03 1.33 12.76
N THR A 37 -21.12 2.64 12.49
CA THR A 37 -20.60 3.69 13.40
C THR A 37 -21.37 3.76 14.73
N GLN A 38 -22.58 3.18 14.80
CA GLN A 38 -23.40 3.19 16.00
C GLN A 38 -23.03 2.07 16.99
N THR A 39 -22.64 0.90 16.47
CA THR A 39 -22.44 -0.31 17.27
C THR A 39 -21.00 -0.83 17.25
N GLU A 40 -20.22 -0.50 16.24
CA GLU A 40 -18.90 -1.10 15.97
C GLU A 40 -17.77 -0.07 15.83
N LEU A 41 -17.96 1.16 16.35
CA LEU A 41 -17.01 2.26 16.20
C LEU A 41 -15.58 1.90 16.68
N THR A 42 -15.45 1.20 17.80
CA THR A 42 -14.14 0.75 18.31
C THR A 42 -13.46 -0.25 17.37
N ALA A 43 -14.22 -1.20 16.82
CA ALA A 43 -13.70 -2.19 15.88
C ALA A 43 -13.31 -1.55 14.55
N LEU A 44 -14.10 -0.57 14.07
CA LEU A 44 -13.78 0.23 12.89
C LEU A 44 -12.47 1.01 13.07
N ARG A 45 -12.31 1.72 14.20
CA ARG A 45 -11.07 2.46 14.50
C ARG A 45 -9.87 1.52 14.63
N SER A 46 -10.05 0.38 15.29
CA SER A 46 -9.03 -0.67 15.41
C SER A 46 -8.57 -1.17 14.03
N ASP A 47 -9.51 -1.43 13.12
CA ASP A 47 -9.18 -1.93 11.77
C ASP A 47 -8.39 -0.92 10.94
N VAL A 48 -8.78 0.36 10.98
CA VAL A 48 -8.04 1.43 10.31
C VAL A 48 -6.66 1.61 10.93
N GLN A 49 -6.57 1.66 12.26
CA GLN A 49 -5.30 1.80 12.98
C GLN A 49 -4.36 0.62 12.73
N SER A 50 -4.90 -0.58 12.50
CA SER A 50 -4.12 -1.79 12.22
C SER A 50 -3.44 -1.77 10.85
N ARG A 51 -3.86 -0.90 9.93
CA ARG A 51 -3.20 -0.77 8.63
C ARG A 51 -1.83 -0.12 8.81
N ILE A 52 -0.81 -0.72 8.21
CA ILE A 52 0.55 -0.16 8.21
C ILE A 52 0.51 1.17 7.43
N TRP A 53 0.84 2.24 8.15
CA TRP A 53 0.84 3.60 7.68
C TRP A 53 2.28 4.06 7.44
N LEU A 54 2.60 4.33 6.17
CA LEU A 54 3.93 4.78 5.76
C LEU A 54 3.84 6.23 5.32
N THR A 55 4.63 7.09 5.96
CA THR A 55 4.63 8.54 5.74
C THR A 55 5.98 8.99 5.22
N TYR A 56 6.11 10.28 4.92
CA TYR A 56 7.43 10.88 4.76
C TYR A 56 8.32 10.60 5.95
N ARG A 57 9.60 10.34 5.66
CA ARG A 57 10.66 10.12 6.63
C ARG A 57 11.81 11.07 6.37
N ARG A 58 12.62 11.31 7.39
CA ARG A 58 13.84 12.12 7.31
C ARG A 58 14.96 11.47 8.12
N ASN A 59 16.18 11.91 7.86
CA ASN A 59 17.40 11.40 8.50
C ASN A 59 17.65 9.91 8.23
N PHE A 60 17.13 9.38 7.12
CA PHE A 60 17.56 8.09 6.59
C PHE A 60 18.89 8.24 5.82
N PRO A 61 19.68 7.16 5.65
CA PRO A 61 20.90 7.18 4.84
C PRO A 61 20.62 7.70 3.43
N ALA A 62 21.56 8.44 2.81
CA ALA A 62 21.35 8.99 1.48
C ALA A 62 20.97 7.91 0.45
N ILE A 63 20.00 8.21 -0.41
CA ILE A 63 19.56 7.29 -1.47
C ILE A 63 20.57 7.35 -2.62
N SER A 64 21.36 6.29 -2.79
CA SER A 64 22.43 6.22 -3.80
C SER A 64 23.33 7.48 -3.73
N ASP A 65 23.67 8.06 -4.88
CA ASP A 65 24.44 9.29 -5.06
C ASP A 65 23.57 10.57 -5.09
N SER A 66 22.25 10.46 -4.92
CA SER A 66 21.32 11.58 -5.06
C SER A 66 21.40 12.63 -3.94
N GLY A 67 21.95 12.26 -2.79
CA GLY A 67 22.02 13.12 -1.59
C GLY A 67 20.69 13.28 -0.84
N TYR A 68 19.58 12.67 -1.29
CA TYR A 68 18.30 12.74 -0.57
C TYR A 68 18.35 11.91 0.73
N THR A 69 18.12 12.58 1.86
CA THR A 69 17.96 11.99 3.20
C THR A 69 16.55 12.21 3.78
N SER A 70 15.64 12.71 2.96
CA SER A 70 14.21 12.81 3.24
C SER A 70 13.41 12.72 1.94
N ASP A 71 12.22 12.13 2.02
CA ASP A 71 11.29 12.02 0.89
C ASP A 71 10.14 13.04 0.92
N LYS A 72 10.20 13.96 1.88
CA LYS A 72 9.23 15.03 2.01
C LYS A 72 9.13 15.82 0.71
N GLY A 73 7.92 15.88 0.16
CA GLY A 73 7.60 16.68 -1.01
C GLY A 73 7.72 15.95 -2.35
N TRP A 74 8.14 14.68 -2.38
CA TRP A 74 8.21 13.90 -3.61
C TRP A 74 7.81 12.42 -3.44
N GLY A 75 8.04 11.83 -2.27
CA GLY A 75 7.85 10.40 -2.02
C GLY A 75 6.41 9.91 -1.83
N CYS A 76 5.39 10.78 -1.86
CA CYS A 76 4.06 10.40 -1.35
C CYS A 76 3.42 9.24 -2.11
N MET A 77 3.58 9.17 -3.44
CA MET A 77 3.05 8.04 -4.20
C MET A 77 3.84 6.74 -3.91
N LEU A 78 5.14 6.83 -3.67
CA LEU A 78 5.97 5.68 -3.30
C LEU A 78 5.49 5.12 -1.96
N ARG A 79 5.23 5.98 -0.97
CA ARG A 79 4.62 5.61 0.32
C ARG A 79 3.24 4.98 0.16
N CYS A 80 2.40 5.49 -0.73
CA CYS A 80 1.10 4.88 -1.03
C CYS A 80 1.25 3.47 -1.60
N GLY A 81 2.18 3.28 -2.53
CA GLY A 81 2.51 1.95 -3.06
C GLY A 81 3.04 1.01 -1.99
N GLN A 82 3.92 1.47 -1.09
CA GLN A 82 4.39 0.69 0.04
C GLN A 82 3.23 0.27 0.96
N MET A 83 2.26 1.15 1.25
CA MET A 83 1.09 0.82 2.08
C MET A 83 0.20 -0.27 1.45
N VAL A 84 0.01 -0.25 0.12
CA VAL A 84 -0.70 -1.32 -0.60
C VAL A 84 0.02 -2.66 -0.46
N LEU A 85 1.34 -2.66 -0.65
CA LEU A 85 2.15 -3.87 -0.51
C LEU A 85 2.17 -4.37 0.94
N ALA A 86 2.27 -3.46 1.91
CA ALA A 86 2.22 -3.78 3.34
C ALA A 86 0.88 -4.44 3.72
N GLU A 87 -0.24 -3.90 3.25
CA GLU A 87 -1.57 -4.51 3.43
C GLU A 87 -1.63 -5.93 2.84
N ALA A 88 -1.07 -6.13 1.65
CA ALA A 88 -1.01 -7.45 1.05
C ALA A 88 -0.17 -8.45 1.84
N LEU A 89 0.97 -8.02 2.38
CA LEU A 89 1.82 -8.84 3.25
C LEU A 89 1.11 -9.22 4.55
N VAL A 90 0.42 -8.26 5.17
CA VAL A 90 -0.42 -8.53 6.35
C VAL A 90 -1.46 -9.57 6.01
N ARG A 91 -2.18 -9.45 4.90
CA ARG A 91 -3.17 -10.46 4.49
C ARG A 91 -2.56 -11.82 4.22
N ARG A 92 -1.38 -11.86 3.60
CA ARG A 92 -0.70 -13.10 3.25
C ARG A 92 -0.26 -13.88 4.48
N HIS A 93 0.29 -13.21 5.49
CA HIS A 93 0.94 -13.88 6.61
C HIS A 93 0.17 -13.86 7.91
N LEU A 94 -0.67 -12.84 8.11
CA LEU A 94 -1.42 -12.62 9.35
C LEU A 94 -2.94 -12.73 9.14
N GLY A 95 -3.40 -12.50 7.91
CA GLY A 95 -4.82 -12.53 7.53
C GLY A 95 -5.50 -11.17 7.64
N ARG A 96 -6.63 -11.00 6.94
CA ARG A 96 -7.42 -9.75 6.93
C ARG A 96 -7.96 -9.35 8.31
N GLU A 97 -8.20 -10.33 9.17
CA GLU A 97 -8.74 -10.16 10.53
C GLU A 97 -7.69 -9.80 11.58
N TRP A 98 -6.41 -9.75 11.22
CA TRP A 98 -5.35 -9.37 12.14
C TRP A 98 -5.51 -7.90 12.57
N GLU A 99 -5.30 -7.65 13.86
CA GLU A 99 -5.36 -6.34 14.50
C GLU A 99 -4.03 -6.00 15.18
N TRP A 100 -3.58 -4.77 14.98
CA TRP A 100 -2.44 -4.22 15.72
C TRP A 100 -2.89 -3.73 17.10
N ARG A 101 -2.03 -3.89 18.09
CA ARG A 101 -2.18 -3.27 19.41
C ARG A 101 -0.82 -2.75 19.86
N ARG A 102 -0.85 -1.64 20.59
CA ARG A 102 0.35 -1.06 21.23
C ARG A 102 1.09 -2.15 22.03
N GLY A 103 2.40 -2.27 21.81
CA GLY A 103 3.24 -3.29 22.46
C GLY A 103 3.10 -4.71 21.89
N ILE A 104 2.42 -4.92 20.76
CA ILE A 104 2.40 -6.24 20.11
C ILE A 104 3.83 -6.67 19.73
N ASN A 105 4.14 -7.94 20.00
CA ASN A 105 5.42 -8.55 19.70
C ASN A 105 5.20 -9.83 18.87
N ASP A 106 4.62 -9.65 17.69
CA ASP A 106 4.43 -10.72 16.71
C ASP A 106 5.64 -10.72 15.74
N PRO A 107 6.47 -11.79 15.72
CA PRO A 107 7.66 -11.85 14.87
C PRO A 107 7.37 -11.72 13.37
N THR A 108 6.21 -12.20 12.92
CA THR A 108 5.81 -12.15 11.51
C THR A 108 5.46 -10.72 11.13
N TYR A 109 4.71 -10.03 11.98
CA TYR A 109 4.43 -8.60 11.81
C TYR A 109 5.69 -7.74 11.82
N LEU A 110 6.60 -7.97 12.78
CA LEU A 110 7.86 -7.22 12.86
C LEU A 110 8.75 -7.47 11.63
N ARG A 111 8.73 -8.70 11.08
CA ARG A 111 9.39 -9.02 9.82
C ARG A 111 8.76 -8.28 8.64
N ILE A 112 7.44 -8.15 8.59
CA ILE A 112 6.77 -7.35 7.55
C ILE A 112 7.22 -5.89 7.64
N LEU A 113 7.18 -5.29 8.83
CA LEU A 113 7.61 -3.91 9.04
C LEU A 113 9.07 -3.68 8.64
N SER A 114 9.97 -4.59 8.98
CA SER A 114 11.40 -4.43 8.66
C SER A 114 11.68 -4.39 7.16
N MET A 115 10.78 -4.93 6.32
CA MET A 115 10.90 -4.84 4.85
C MET A 115 10.66 -3.43 4.31
N PHE A 116 10.06 -2.52 5.09
CA PHE A 116 9.73 -1.15 4.69
C PHE A 116 10.61 -0.09 5.35
N GLU A 117 11.55 -0.48 6.22
CA GLU A 117 12.49 0.44 6.85
C GLU A 117 13.27 1.25 5.80
N ASP A 118 13.57 2.52 6.08
CA ASP A 118 14.18 3.45 5.14
C ASP A 118 15.71 3.25 5.02
N HIS A 119 16.12 2.06 4.61
CA HIS A 119 17.51 1.75 4.30
C HIS A 119 17.64 0.74 3.15
N ARG A 120 18.76 0.77 2.43
CA ARG A 120 18.99 -0.08 1.23
C ARG A 120 18.85 -1.59 1.42
N ARG A 121 18.97 -2.10 2.66
CA ARG A 121 18.85 -3.55 2.96
C ARG A 121 17.39 -4.03 3.08
N ALA A 122 16.42 -3.12 3.19
CA ALA A 122 15.03 -3.47 3.33
C ALA A 122 14.41 -3.58 1.93
N THR A 123 13.82 -4.75 1.62
CA THR A 123 13.40 -5.15 0.26
C THR A 123 12.44 -4.15 -0.39
N PHE A 124 11.53 -3.57 0.39
CA PHE A 124 10.53 -2.61 -0.08
C PHE A 124 10.80 -1.20 0.45
N SER A 125 12.05 -0.92 0.82
CA SER A 125 12.47 0.41 1.26
C SER A 125 12.25 1.46 0.18
N LEU A 126 12.13 2.70 0.61
CA LEU A 126 12.11 3.85 -0.30
C LEU A 126 13.36 3.87 -1.20
N HIS A 127 14.52 3.44 -0.70
CA HIS A 127 15.78 3.36 -1.45
C HIS A 127 15.66 2.46 -2.66
N VAL A 128 15.19 1.23 -2.46
CA VAL A 128 15.07 0.23 -3.53
C VAL A 128 14.00 0.67 -4.54
N ILE A 129 12.85 1.15 -4.06
CA ILE A 129 11.75 1.64 -4.92
C ILE A 129 12.21 2.82 -5.79
N SER A 130 12.94 3.77 -5.20
CA SER A 130 13.44 4.95 -5.92
C SER A 130 14.46 4.55 -6.97
N GLN A 131 15.34 3.59 -6.66
CA GLN A 131 16.35 3.10 -7.60
C GLN A 131 15.71 2.38 -8.79
N LEU A 132 14.74 1.49 -8.56
CA LEU A 132 14.01 0.82 -9.64
C LEU A 132 13.17 1.78 -10.49
N GLY A 133 12.74 2.90 -9.93
CA GLY A 133 12.07 3.93 -10.71
C GLY A 133 13.01 4.70 -11.63
N VAL A 134 14.31 4.77 -11.35
CA VAL A 134 15.31 5.28 -12.32
C VAL A 134 15.29 4.43 -13.59
N ASP A 135 15.14 3.12 -13.46
CA ASP A 135 15.01 2.18 -14.59
C ASP A 135 13.69 2.35 -15.36
N GLU A 136 12.69 3.03 -14.78
CA GLU A 136 11.45 3.46 -15.43
C GLU A 136 11.54 4.89 -15.98
N GLY A 137 12.75 5.47 -16.01
CA GLY A 137 12.99 6.83 -16.49
C GLY A 137 12.58 7.91 -15.49
N LYS A 138 12.47 7.59 -14.20
CA LYS A 138 12.12 8.52 -13.13
C LYS A 138 13.30 8.78 -12.20
N PRO A 139 13.98 9.93 -12.33
CA PRO A 139 15.02 10.35 -11.40
C PRO A 139 14.56 10.32 -9.94
N ILE A 140 15.49 10.02 -9.04
CA ILE A 140 15.26 10.11 -7.60
C ILE A 140 14.87 11.54 -7.25
N GLY A 141 13.82 11.72 -6.45
CA GLY A 141 13.26 13.03 -6.15
C GLY A 141 12.06 13.43 -7.01
N GLU A 142 11.74 12.68 -8.07
CA GLU A 142 10.55 12.95 -8.90
C GLU A 142 9.29 12.27 -8.35
N TRP A 143 8.15 12.95 -8.48
CA TRP A 143 6.84 12.38 -8.14
C TRP A 143 6.37 11.34 -9.16
N TYR A 144 5.76 10.26 -8.67
CA TYR A 144 5.26 9.15 -9.49
C TYR A 144 3.74 9.21 -9.61
N GLY A 145 3.21 8.85 -10.79
CA GLY A 145 1.80 8.53 -10.94
C GLY A 145 1.47 7.10 -10.48
N PRO A 146 0.17 6.76 -10.32
CA PRO A 146 -0.26 5.42 -9.90
C PRO A 146 0.24 4.28 -10.80
N ASN A 147 0.28 4.48 -12.12
CA ASN A 147 0.82 3.50 -13.04
C ASN A 147 2.32 3.27 -12.82
N THR A 148 3.12 4.35 -12.72
CA THR A 148 4.57 4.27 -12.52
C THR A 148 4.92 3.48 -11.26
N VAL A 149 4.28 3.79 -10.12
CA VAL A 149 4.56 3.04 -8.89
C VAL A 149 4.12 1.57 -9.02
N ALA A 150 3.01 1.27 -9.70
CA ALA A 150 2.60 -0.12 -9.94
C ALA A 150 3.62 -0.91 -10.79
N GLN A 151 4.22 -0.28 -11.81
CA GLN A 151 5.28 -0.90 -12.62
C GLN A 151 6.55 -1.15 -11.78
N VAL A 152 6.93 -0.20 -10.93
CA VAL A 152 8.05 -0.38 -9.99
C VAL A 152 7.77 -1.53 -9.01
N MET A 153 6.56 -1.63 -8.47
CA MET A 153 6.16 -2.75 -7.60
C MET A 153 6.25 -4.10 -8.31
N ARG A 154 5.96 -4.15 -9.62
CA ARG A 154 6.17 -5.36 -10.42
C ARG A 154 7.65 -5.72 -10.52
N LYS A 155 8.52 -4.75 -10.75
CA LYS A 155 9.99 -4.94 -10.81
C LYS A 155 10.61 -5.33 -9.46
N LEU A 156 9.95 -5.06 -8.33
CA LEU A 156 10.40 -5.48 -7.00
C LEU A 156 10.28 -7.00 -6.77
N THR A 157 9.40 -7.68 -7.50
CA THR A 157 9.05 -9.09 -7.24
C THR A 157 10.22 -10.08 -7.26
N PRO A 158 11.26 -9.94 -8.12
CA PRO A 158 12.39 -10.87 -8.11
C PRO A 158 13.25 -10.77 -6.84
N PHE A 159 13.25 -9.62 -6.16
CA PHE A 159 13.99 -9.40 -4.92
C PHE A 159 13.27 -9.95 -3.69
N ASP A 160 12.05 -10.47 -3.85
CA ASP A 160 11.18 -10.94 -2.78
C ASP A 160 10.95 -12.45 -2.83
N GLU A 161 11.97 -13.18 -2.38
CA GLU A 161 11.93 -14.64 -2.29
C GLU A 161 10.91 -15.15 -1.26
N TRP A 162 10.64 -14.37 -0.20
CA TRP A 162 9.78 -14.83 0.90
C TRP A 162 8.31 -14.87 0.48
N ASN A 163 7.83 -13.87 -0.24
CA ASN A 163 6.41 -13.81 -0.59
C ASN A 163 6.11 -14.42 -1.96
N ASN A 164 7.05 -14.31 -2.90
CA ASN A 164 6.91 -14.82 -4.27
C ASN A 164 5.59 -14.36 -4.94
N PHE A 165 5.27 -13.07 -4.83
CA PHE A 165 4.08 -12.48 -5.45
C PHE A 165 4.17 -12.50 -6.99
N SER A 166 3.04 -12.73 -7.65
CA SER A 166 2.84 -12.30 -9.03
C SER A 166 2.19 -10.90 -9.02
N VAL A 167 2.88 -9.89 -9.54
CA VAL A 167 2.32 -8.54 -9.65
C VAL A 167 1.90 -8.29 -11.10
N CYS A 168 0.61 -8.06 -11.31
CA CYS A 168 0.04 -7.73 -12.61
C CYS A 168 -0.43 -6.29 -12.64
N VAL A 169 -0.07 -5.55 -13.70
CA VAL A 169 -0.59 -4.21 -13.96
C VAL A 169 -1.46 -4.28 -15.22
N ALA A 170 -2.77 -4.14 -15.05
CA ALA A 170 -3.74 -4.19 -16.14
C ALA A 170 -3.71 -2.86 -16.91
N MET A 171 -3.15 -2.88 -18.11
CA MET A 171 -3.06 -1.71 -18.99
C MET A 171 -4.33 -1.57 -19.85
N ASP A 172 -4.49 -0.40 -20.48
CA ASP A 172 -5.57 -0.10 -21.44
C ASP A 172 -7.00 -0.24 -20.89
N ASN A 173 -7.15 -0.23 -19.56
CA ASN A 173 -8.41 -0.51 -18.86
C ASN A 173 -9.00 -1.88 -19.22
N ILE A 174 -8.15 -2.90 -19.50
CA ILE A 174 -8.60 -4.27 -19.77
C ILE A 174 -7.89 -5.24 -18.84
N ILE A 175 -8.67 -6.03 -18.12
CA ILE A 175 -8.18 -7.15 -17.32
C ILE A 175 -8.29 -8.42 -18.18
N ILE A 176 -7.15 -9.03 -18.50
CA ILE A 176 -7.08 -10.27 -19.29
C ILE A 176 -6.85 -11.45 -18.34
N ILE A 177 -7.90 -12.24 -18.12
CA ILE A 177 -7.92 -13.28 -17.09
C ILE A 177 -6.85 -14.34 -17.32
N ASP A 178 -6.69 -14.82 -18.56
CA ASP A 178 -5.76 -15.91 -18.86
C ASP A 178 -4.29 -15.48 -18.71
N GLU A 179 -3.97 -14.21 -18.94
CA GLU A 179 -2.60 -13.69 -18.74
C GLU A 179 -2.26 -13.60 -17.25
N ILE A 180 -3.21 -13.12 -16.45
CA ILE A 180 -3.04 -13.09 -14.99
C ILE A 180 -2.89 -14.52 -14.48
N ARG A 181 -3.75 -15.44 -14.90
CA ARG A 181 -3.67 -16.85 -14.51
C ARG A 181 -2.32 -17.45 -14.88
N CYS A 182 -1.84 -17.20 -16.11
CA CYS A 182 -0.53 -17.66 -16.57
C CYS A 182 0.61 -17.10 -15.70
N SER A 183 0.58 -15.80 -15.36
CA SER A 183 1.60 -15.18 -14.51
C SER A 183 1.68 -15.76 -13.08
N CYS A 184 0.55 -16.29 -12.59
CA CYS A 184 0.44 -16.86 -11.25
C CYS A 184 0.77 -18.36 -11.19
N GLN A 185 0.79 -19.06 -12.33
CA GLN A 185 1.11 -20.48 -12.43
C GLN A 185 2.55 -20.60 -12.96
N GLY A 186 3.53 -20.70 -12.06
CA GLY A 186 4.96 -20.74 -12.45
C GLY A 186 5.31 -21.91 -13.38
N GLU A 187 6.47 -21.85 -14.03
CA GLU A 187 6.94 -22.95 -14.88
C GLU A 187 7.24 -24.20 -14.04
N GLY A 188 6.48 -25.28 -14.28
CA GLY A 188 6.78 -26.62 -13.78
C GLY A 188 5.99 -27.09 -12.55
N ASP A 189 5.41 -26.19 -11.75
CA ASP A 189 4.57 -26.56 -10.60
C ASP A 189 3.24 -25.81 -10.63
N ARG A 190 2.12 -26.54 -10.42
CA ARG A 190 0.75 -25.98 -10.50
C ARG A 190 0.39 -25.17 -9.25
N THR A 191 1.37 -24.56 -8.59
CA THR A 191 1.23 -23.84 -7.35
C THR A 191 0.95 -22.37 -7.64
N TRP A 192 -0.17 -21.86 -7.12
CA TRP A 192 -0.60 -20.49 -7.31
C TRP A 192 0.32 -19.52 -6.56
N ARG A 193 0.99 -18.63 -7.30
CA ARG A 193 1.68 -17.46 -6.75
C ARG A 193 0.65 -16.41 -6.35
N PRO A 194 0.65 -15.92 -5.10
CA PRO A 194 -0.29 -14.90 -4.65
C PRO A 194 -0.26 -13.68 -5.57
N LEU A 195 -1.43 -13.22 -5.97
CA LEU A 195 -1.59 -12.16 -6.95
C LEU A 195 -1.72 -10.80 -6.27
N LEU A 196 -0.99 -9.81 -6.78
CA LEU A 196 -1.25 -8.39 -6.60
C LEU A 196 -1.65 -7.80 -7.95
N LEU A 197 -2.90 -7.41 -8.08
CA LEU A 197 -3.44 -6.83 -9.29
C LEU A 197 -3.61 -5.32 -9.12
N PHE A 198 -2.88 -4.56 -9.92
CA PHE A 198 -3.06 -3.12 -10.09
C PHE A 198 -3.85 -2.84 -11.36
N VAL A 199 -4.86 -1.98 -11.28
CA VAL A 199 -5.63 -1.50 -12.44
C VAL A 199 -5.54 0.03 -12.44
N PRO A 200 -4.51 0.61 -13.09
CA PRO A 200 -4.42 2.06 -13.30
C PRO A 200 -5.59 2.56 -14.15
N LEU A 201 -6.21 3.67 -13.73
CA LEU A 201 -7.39 4.24 -14.35
C LEU A 201 -7.28 5.75 -14.49
N ARG A 202 -7.92 6.29 -15.54
CA ARG A 202 -8.18 7.73 -15.70
C ARG A 202 -9.68 7.97 -15.79
N LEU A 203 -10.29 8.40 -14.68
CA LEU A 203 -11.75 8.50 -14.51
C LEU A 203 -12.33 9.89 -14.82
N GLY A 204 -11.57 10.72 -15.53
CA GLY A 204 -11.96 12.08 -15.88
C GLY A 204 -10.79 12.90 -16.41
N LEU A 205 -11.05 14.15 -16.83
CA LEU A 205 -10.01 15.03 -17.39
C LEU A 205 -9.33 15.88 -16.32
N ALA A 206 -10.10 16.56 -15.48
CA ALA A 206 -9.60 17.37 -14.37
C ALA A 206 -10.18 16.91 -13.03
N GLU A 207 -11.44 16.50 -13.05
CA GLU A 207 -12.20 15.97 -11.92
C GLU A 207 -12.75 14.59 -12.30
N ILE A 208 -13.02 13.77 -11.30
CA ILE A 208 -13.66 12.48 -11.51
C ILE A 208 -15.08 12.64 -12.05
N ASN A 209 -15.45 11.84 -13.05
CA ASN A 209 -16.84 11.78 -13.49
C ASN A 209 -17.68 11.01 -12.46
N PRO A 210 -18.77 11.59 -11.90
CA PRO A 210 -19.59 10.95 -10.88
C PRO A 210 -20.16 9.59 -11.28
N VAL A 211 -20.30 9.31 -12.58
CA VAL A 211 -20.77 8.01 -13.09
C VAL A 211 -19.95 6.83 -12.57
N TYR A 212 -18.67 7.05 -12.26
CA TYR A 212 -17.74 6.00 -11.83
C TYR A 212 -17.77 5.73 -10.32
N VAL A 213 -18.29 6.66 -9.50
CA VAL A 213 -18.30 6.55 -8.03
C VAL A 213 -19.01 5.27 -7.55
N PRO A 214 -20.19 4.87 -8.08
CA PRO A 214 -20.81 3.61 -7.72
C PRO A 214 -19.91 2.39 -8.00
N GLY A 215 -19.13 2.40 -9.08
CA GLY A 215 -18.15 1.36 -9.40
C GLY A 215 -17.04 1.29 -8.36
N LEU A 216 -16.46 2.44 -7.99
CA LEU A 216 -15.41 2.51 -6.96
C LEU A 216 -15.90 1.96 -5.62
N LYS A 217 -17.11 2.36 -5.19
CA LYS A 217 -17.74 1.84 -3.97
C LYS A 217 -17.89 0.33 -4.02
N LYS A 218 -18.24 -0.26 -5.16
CA LYS A 218 -18.34 -1.73 -5.30
C LYS A 218 -16.98 -2.41 -5.19
N CYS A 219 -15.91 -1.83 -5.74
CA CYS A 219 -14.56 -2.35 -5.59
C CYS A 219 -14.14 -2.42 -4.11
N PHE A 220 -14.38 -1.36 -3.33
CA PHE A 220 -14.09 -1.35 -1.89
C PHE A 220 -14.79 -2.44 -1.06
N LYS A 221 -15.95 -2.92 -1.53
CA LYS A 221 -16.74 -3.95 -0.85
C LYS A 221 -16.22 -5.36 -1.07
N MET A 222 -15.30 -5.57 -2.01
CA MET A 222 -14.80 -6.90 -2.34
C MET A 222 -13.81 -7.39 -1.28
N PRO A 223 -13.86 -8.66 -0.85
CA PRO A 223 -12.89 -9.22 0.10
C PRO A 223 -11.44 -9.07 -0.36
N GLN A 224 -11.21 -9.13 -1.67
CA GLN A 224 -9.90 -9.00 -2.31
C GLN A 224 -9.40 -7.55 -2.38
N SER A 225 -10.23 -6.56 -2.06
CA SER A 225 -9.89 -5.13 -2.20
C SER A 225 -8.71 -4.76 -1.31
N LEU A 226 -7.62 -4.30 -1.93
CA LEU A 226 -6.55 -3.54 -1.28
C LEU A 226 -6.80 -2.03 -1.41
N GLY A 227 -7.99 -1.57 -1.80
CA GLY A 227 -8.30 -0.15 -1.90
C GLY A 227 -7.75 0.49 -3.19
N LEU A 228 -7.42 1.78 -3.12
CA LEU A 228 -6.93 2.57 -4.24
C LEU A 228 -5.76 3.44 -3.84
N ILE A 229 -4.89 3.73 -4.79
CA ILE A 229 -3.88 4.79 -4.67
C ILE A 229 -4.12 5.83 -5.76
N GLY A 230 -3.83 7.09 -5.43
CA GLY A 230 -4.07 8.17 -6.37
C GLY A 230 -3.83 9.53 -5.75
N GLY A 231 -4.07 10.57 -6.54
CA GLY A 231 -3.91 11.95 -6.12
C GLY A 231 -3.12 12.79 -7.12
N LYS A 232 -3.06 14.08 -6.83
CA LYS A 232 -2.32 15.06 -7.63
C LYS A 232 -0.81 14.93 -7.39
N PRO A 233 0.04 15.51 -8.27
CA PRO A 233 1.45 15.64 -7.99
C PRO A 233 1.71 16.18 -6.58
N ASN A 234 2.53 15.45 -5.81
CA ASN A 234 2.90 15.72 -4.42
C ASN A 234 1.74 15.69 -3.39
N HIS A 235 0.57 15.17 -3.78
CA HIS A 235 -0.62 15.02 -2.94
C HIS A 235 -1.28 13.65 -3.16
N ALA A 236 -0.50 12.58 -2.98
CA ALA A 236 -0.97 11.20 -3.13
C ALA A 236 -1.47 10.62 -1.80
N SER A 237 -2.53 9.82 -1.85
CA SER A 237 -3.10 9.17 -0.66
C SER A 237 -3.47 7.71 -0.95
N TYR A 238 -3.54 6.92 0.11
CA TYR A 238 -3.98 5.53 0.06
C TYR A 238 -5.42 5.43 0.58
N PHE A 239 -6.36 5.20 -0.35
CA PHE A 239 -7.78 5.11 -0.07
C PHE A 239 -8.15 3.69 0.35
N VAL A 240 -8.62 3.51 1.58
CA VAL A 240 -8.87 2.21 2.21
C VAL A 240 -10.35 1.87 2.33
N GLY A 241 -11.24 2.84 2.12
CA GLY A 241 -12.66 2.61 2.34
C GLY A 241 -13.54 3.78 1.99
N PHE A 242 -14.80 3.73 2.43
CA PHE A 242 -15.75 4.83 2.26
C PHE A 242 -16.89 4.79 3.29
N VAL A 243 -17.55 5.93 3.47
CA VAL A 243 -18.80 6.09 4.22
C VAL A 243 -19.68 7.12 3.50
N GLY A 244 -20.92 6.78 3.19
CA GLY A 244 -21.80 7.66 2.40
C GLY A 244 -21.14 8.09 1.08
N GLU A 245 -20.93 9.40 0.90
CA GLU A 245 -20.26 10.02 -0.27
C GLU A 245 -18.81 10.44 -0.02
N GLU A 246 -18.20 9.97 1.06
CA GLU A 246 -16.81 10.25 1.42
C GLU A 246 -15.94 9.01 1.34
N VAL A 247 -14.74 9.16 0.80
CA VAL A 247 -13.69 8.15 0.80
C VAL A 247 -12.84 8.28 2.07
N VAL A 248 -12.50 7.15 2.67
CA VAL A 248 -11.61 7.04 3.84
C VAL A 248 -10.19 6.75 3.34
N TYR A 249 -9.19 7.46 3.86
CA TYR A 249 -7.81 7.30 3.40
C TYR A 249 -6.76 7.47 4.50
N LEU A 250 -5.57 6.95 4.21
CA LEU A 250 -4.34 7.14 4.95
C LEU A 250 -3.45 8.14 4.22
N ASP A 251 -3.00 9.15 4.95
CA ASP A 251 -2.28 10.30 4.42
C ASP A 251 -0.77 10.20 4.71
N PRO A 252 0.11 10.09 3.71
CA PRO A 252 1.55 10.02 3.93
C PRO A 252 2.22 11.37 4.23
N HIS A 253 1.52 12.52 4.18
CA HIS A 253 2.11 13.86 4.21
C HIS A 253 2.55 14.36 5.60
N THR A 254 2.92 13.45 6.50
CA THR A 254 3.56 13.77 7.79
C THR A 254 5.01 13.33 7.74
N THR A 255 5.96 14.21 8.09
CA THR A 255 7.39 13.83 8.13
C THR A 255 7.77 13.33 9.51
N GLN A 256 8.15 12.05 9.60
CA GLN A 256 8.58 11.38 10.81
C GLN A 256 10.09 11.07 10.75
N GLU A 257 10.72 10.78 11.89
CA GLU A 257 12.12 10.31 11.90
C GLU A 257 12.21 8.90 11.28
N ALA A 258 13.26 8.62 10.52
CA ALA A 258 13.58 7.25 10.13
C ALA A 258 13.97 6.45 11.39
N GLY A 259 13.31 5.31 11.61
CA GLY A 259 13.51 4.47 12.78
C GLY A 259 13.56 3.00 12.40
N SER A 260 14.24 2.19 13.20
CA SER A 260 14.36 0.75 12.98
C SER A 260 13.48 -0.03 13.95
N ALA A 261 12.46 -0.71 13.44
CA ALA A 261 11.53 -1.51 14.23
C ALA A 261 12.18 -2.79 14.78
N CYS A 262 13.32 -3.21 14.22
CA CYS A 262 13.97 -4.48 14.53
C CYS A 262 14.78 -4.55 15.84
N HIS A 263 14.85 -3.46 16.63
CA HIS A 263 15.64 -3.45 17.88
C HIS A 263 14.88 -3.98 19.11
N LYS A 264 13.71 -4.62 18.96
CA LYS A 264 13.06 -5.41 20.02
C LYS A 264 13.85 -6.71 20.27
N LYS A 265 15.12 -6.62 20.69
CA LYS A 265 15.88 -7.79 21.17
C LYS A 265 15.43 -8.09 22.59
N SER A 266 15.02 -9.32 22.81
CA SER A 266 14.94 -9.97 24.12
C SER A 266 16.32 -9.92 24.79
N ALA A 267 16.60 -8.89 25.57
CA ALA A 267 17.81 -8.79 26.37
C ALA A 267 17.42 -8.75 27.85
N ALA A 268 17.50 -9.93 28.47
CA ALA A 268 17.82 -9.99 29.89
C ALA A 268 19.20 -9.36 30.07
N GLY A 269 19.26 -8.09 30.48
CA GLY A 269 20.52 -7.41 30.76
C GLY A 269 20.48 -5.92 30.43
N GLU A 270 20.26 -5.13 31.48
CA GLU A 270 20.90 -3.83 31.74
C GLU A 270 20.81 -2.76 30.63
N GLU A 271 19.70 -2.02 30.63
CA GLU A 271 19.61 -0.57 30.91
C GLU A 271 18.20 -0.12 30.50
N GLU A 272 17.42 0.42 31.44
CA GLU A 272 16.05 0.92 31.25
C GLU A 272 16.03 2.18 30.37
N GLN A 273 16.36 2.04 29.09
CA GLN A 273 15.80 2.93 28.07
C GLN A 273 14.40 2.38 27.79
N GLU A 274 13.37 3.20 28.05
CA GLU A 274 11.96 2.89 27.76
C GLU A 274 11.89 2.04 26.49
N GLU A 275 11.46 0.77 26.61
CA GLU A 275 11.24 -0.16 25.49
C GLU A 275 10.24 0.52 24.54
N GLY A 276 10.81 1.35 23.67
CA GLY A 276 10.08 2.36 22.95
C GLY A 276 9.10 1.68 22.03
N ASP A 277 7.94 2.28 21.95
CA ASP A 277 6.82 1.89 21.11
C ASP A 277 7.13 2.19 19.63
N ILE A 278 8.25 1.65 19.12
CA ILE A 278 8.94 2.04 17.89
C ILE A 278 8.02 1.91 16.67
N ASP A 279 7.11 0.94 16.70
CA ASP A 279 6.18 0.68 15.62
C ASP A 279 4.95 1.60 15.61
N THR A 280 4.69 2.41 16.64
CA THR A 280 3.55 3.36 16.62
C THR A 280 3.57 4.35 15.49
N SER A 281 4.76 4.79 15.06
CA SER A 281 4.90 5.70 13.92
C SER A 281 4.38 5.10 12.61
N TYR A 282 4.18 3.78 12.57
CA TYR A 282 3.63 3.03 11.44
C TYR A 282 2.13 2.74 11.57
N HIS A 283 1.44 3.30 12.56
CA HIS A 283 0.01 3.08 12.78
C HIS A 283 -0.73 4.40 12.96
N CYS A 284 -1.66 4.69 12.05
CA CYS A 284 -2.41 5.93 12.07
C CYS A 284 -3.55 5.86 13.09
N SER A 285 -3.55 6.74 14.09
CA SER A 285 -4.60 6.76 15.13
C SER A 285 -5.94 7.31 14.65
N LEU A 286 -5.95 8.08 13.55
CA LEU A 286 -7.12 8.78 13.05
C LEU A 286 -7.30 8.57 11.55
N ALA A 287 -8.48 8.09 11.16
CA ALA A 287 -8.86 8.01 9.76
C ALA A 287 -9.17 9.40 9.19
N GLN A 288 -8.69 9.70 7.98
CA GLN A 288 -9.11 10.90 7.25
C GLN A 288 -10.21 10.57 6.24
N ARG A 289 -11.06 11.56 5.95
CA ARG A 289 -12.17 11.45 4.99
C ARG A 289 -12.20 12.65 4.06
N MET A 290 -12.65 12.43 2.83
CA MET A 290 -12.98 13.50 1.89
C MET A 290 -14.07 13.06 0.90
N PRO A 291 -14.84 13.97 0.29
CA PRO A 291 -15.82 13.62 -0.75
C PRO A 291 -15.19 12.88 -1.92
N PHE A 292 -15.90 11.88 -2.49
CA PHE A 292 -15.44 11.17 -3.69
C PHE A 292 -15.12 12.12 -4.85
N LEU A 293 -15.88 13.20 -4.99
CA LEU A 293 -15.71 14.18 -6.06
C LEU A 293 -14.40 14.99 -5.97
N HIS A 294 -13.72 14.95 -4.82
CA HIS A 294 -12.40 15.58 -4.65
C HIS A 294 -11.24 14.66 -5.03
N LEU A 295 -11.51 13.39 -5.36
CA LEU A 295 -10.48 12.47 -5.88
C LEU A 295 -9.91 13.01 -7.19
N ASP A 296 -8.58 12.93 -7.33
CA ASP A 296 -7.95 13.11 -8.63
C ASP A 296 -8.41 11.98 -9.59
N PRO A 297 -8.70 12.28 -10.86
CA PRO A 297 -9.11 11.25 -11.80
C PRO A 297 -8.02 10.23 -12.15
N SER A 298 -6.74 10.46 -11.84
CA SER A 298 -5.66 9.47 -11.98
C SER A 298 -5.55 8.60 -10.72
N LEU A 299 -6.00 7.34 -10.82
CA LEU A 299 -6.03 6.38 -9.71
C LEU A 299 -5.46 5.03 -10.16
N ALA A 300 -5.21 4.13 -9.20
CA ALA A 300 -5.09 2.70 -9.47
C ALA A 300 -5.90 1.91 -8.43
N LEU A 301 -6.74 0.99 -8.89
CA LEU A 301 -7.37 -0.01 -8.03
C LEU A 301 -6.37 -1.11 -7.71
N CYS A 302 -6.40 -1.62 -6.49
CA CYS A 302 -5.49 -2.65 -6.02
C CYS A 302 -6.27 -3.84 -5.47
N PHE A 303 -5.92 -5.06 -5.86
CA PHE A 303 -6.54 -6.30 -5.36
C PHE A 303 -5.48 -7.34 -4.97
N TYR A 304 -5.78 -8.14 -3.95
CA TYR A 304 -4.99 -9.27 -3.51
C TYR A 304 -5.79 -10.57 -3.65
N CYS A 305 -5.17 -11.60 -4.24
CA CYS A 305 -5.71 -12.96 -4.28
C CYS A 305 -4.63 -13.97 -3.87
N GLY A 306 -4.75 -14.49 -2.65
CA GLY A 306 -3.82 -15.49 -2.11
C GLY A 306 -3.97 -16.86 -2.75
N THR A 307 -5.11 -17.13 -3.39
CA THR A 307 -5.38 -18.41 -4.07
C THR A 307 -6.07 -18.20 -5.41
N GLU A 308 -5.99 -19.19 -6.30
CA GLU A 308 -6.70 -19.18 -7.60
C GLU A 308 -8.22 -19.04 -7.40
N LYS A 309 -8.79 -19.65 -6.35
CA LYS A 309 -10.22 -19.53 -6.01
C LYS A 309 -10.61 -18.10 -5.65
N GLU A 310 -9.76 -17.37 -4.93
CA GLU A 310 -9.99 -15.96 -4.62
C GLU A 310 -9.95 -15.09 -5.88
N PHE A 311 -9.09 -15.43 -6.84
CA PHE A 311 -9.03 -14.75 -8.14
C PHE A 311 -10.26 -15.04 -9.01
N ASP A 312 -10.75 -16.29 -9.03
CA ASP A 312 -12.00 -16.63 -9.71
C ASP A 312 -13.21 -15.89 -9.09
N ASP A 313 -13.26 -15.80 -7.75
CA ASP A 313 -14.28 -15.01 -7.04
C ASP A 313 -14.19 -13.52 -7.38
N LEU A 314 -12.97 -12.95 -7.41
CA LEU A 314 -12.75 -11.57 -7.86
C LEU A 314 -13.29 -11.36 -9.29
N CYS A 315 -12.91 -12.23 -10.23
CA CYS A 315 -13.38 -12.14 -11.62
C CYS A 315 -14.91 -12.18 -11.73
N ASN A 316 -15.57 -13.02 -10.93
CA ASN A 316 -17.02 -13.11 -10.90
C ASN A 316 -17.66 -11.84 -10.36
N ARG A 317 -17.15 -11.29 -9.25
CA ARG A 317 -17.63 -10.01 -8.68
C ARG A 317 -17.41 -8.84 -9.62
N LEU A 318 -16.22 -8.72 -10.22
CA LEU A 318 -15.92 -7.66 -11.19
C LEU A 318 -16.90 -7.72 -12.37
N ARG A 319 -17.14 -8.91 -12.91
CA ARG A 319 -18.10 -9.11 -14.01
C ARG A 319 -19.52 -8.73 -13.61
N GLN A 320 -20.00 -9.20 -12.46
CA GLN A 320 -21.39 -9.05 -12.02
C GLN A 320 -21.70 -7.67 -11.46
N ASP A 321 -20.76 -7.04 -10.75
CA ASP A 321 -21.01 -5.82 -9.99
C ASP A 321 -20.46 -4.57 -10.70
N VAL A 322 -19.28 -4.67 -11.32
CA VAL A 322 -18.57 -3.51 -11.87
C VAL A 322 -18.80 -3.35 -13.37
N VAL A 323 -18.76 -4.45 -14.13
CA VAL A 323 -18.82 -4.41 -15.60
C VAL A 323 -20.26 -4.50 -16.11
N ALA A 324 -20.98 -5.60 -15.85
CA ALA A 324 -22.29 -5.87 -16.47
C ALA A 324 -23.41 -4.85 -16.12
N PRO A 325 -23.53 -4.33 -14.88
CA PRO A 325 -24.63 -3.43 -14.53
C PRO A 325 -24.41 -1.98 -14.93
N GLN A 326 -23.20 -1.59 -15.34
CA GLN A 326 -22.86 -0.19 -15.55
C GLN A 326 -22.89 0.17 -17.03
N SER A 327 -23.54 1.29 -17.34
CA SER A 327 -23.53 1.86 -18.68
C SER A 327 -22.14 2.36 -19.10
N ALA A 328 -21.30 2.73 -18.13
CA ALA A 328 -19.92 3.13 -18.29
C ALA A 328 -19.05 2.39 -17.25
N PRO A 329 -18.55 1.18 -17.55
CA PRO A 329 -17.73 0.42 -16.62
C PRO A 329 -16.37 1.08 -16.39
N LEU A 330 -15.73 0.79 -15.25
CA LEU A 330 -14.40 1.31 -14.92
C LEU A 330 -13.32 0.76 -15.86
N PHE A 331 -13.48 -0.49 -16.28
CA PHE A 331 -12.58 -1.26 -17.14
C PHE A 331 -13.36 -2.42 -17.75
N GLU A 332 -12.78 -3.07 -18.75
CA GLU A 332 -13.31 -4.28 -19.36
C GLU A 332 -12.65 -5.54 -18.78
N LEU A 333 -13.38 -6.65 -18.81
CA LEU A 333 -12.88 -7.96 -18.38
C LEU A 333 -12.97 -8.94 -19.54
N ALA A 334 -11.80 -9.37 -20.03
CA ALA A 334 -11.68 -10.30 -21.14
C ALA A 334 -11.11 -11.64 -20.65
N SER A 335 -11.66 -12.77 -21.12
CA SER A 335 -11.09 -14.08 -20.79
C SER A 335 -9.70 -14.25 -21.42
N THR A 336 -9.60 -13.95 -22.71
CA THR A 336 -8.37 -14.06 -23.51
C THR A 336 -8.02 -12.71 -24.14
N ARG A 337 -6.73 -12.48 -24.43
CA ARG A 337 -6.28 -11.29 -25.17
C ARG A 337 -6.99 -11.20 -26.53
N PRO A 338 -7.69 -10.09 -26.84
CA PRO A 338 -8.29 -9.89 -28.14
C PRO A 338 -7.28 -9.97 -29.27
N HIS A 339 -7.67 -10.56 -30.41
CA HIS A 339 -6.74 -10.84 -31.52
C HIS A 339 -6.02 -9.59 -32.03
N TYR A 340 -6.72 -8.46 -32.15
CA TYR A 340 -6.16 -7.20 -32.65
C TYR A 340 -5.08 -6.61 -31.73
N MET A 341 -5.04 -6.98 -30.44
CA MET A 341 -4.01 -6.53 -29.48
C MET A 341 -2.74 -7.39 -29.50
N ARG A 342 -2.70 -8.48 -30.27
CA ARG A 342 -1.53 -9.37 -30.33
C ARG A 342 -0.42 -8.82 -31.22
N GLU A 343 -0.75 -7.94 -32.16
CA GLU A 343 0.23 -7.32 -33.07
C GLU A 343 1.11 -6.31 -32.32
N ASP A 344 0.55 -5.54 -31.38
CA ASP A 344 1.28 -4.62 -30.51
C ASP A 344 2.14 -5.36 -29.46
N ALA A 345 1.75 -6.57 -29.07
CA ALA A 345 2.46 -7.35 -28.06
C ALA A 345 3.87 -7.77 -28.50
N ASN A 346 4.13 -7.97 -29.81
CA ASN A 346 5.48 -8.26 -30.29
C ASN A 346 6.44 -7.06 -30.17
N ALA A 347 5.91 -5.82 -30.17
CA ALA A 347 6.70 -4.62 -29.91
C ALA A 347 6.95 -4.41 -28.40
N THR A 348 5.95 -4.74 -27.56
CA THR A 348 6.05 -4.58 -26.10
C THR A 348 6.81 -5.74 -25.42
N LEU A 349 6.71 -6.97 -25.93
CA LEU A 349 7.55 -8.10 -25.47
C LEU A 349 9.02 -7.88 -25.84
N GLY A 350 9.34 -7.22 -26.96
CA GLY A 350 10.71 -6.86 -27.29
C GLY A 350 11.35 -5.93 -26.24
N ALA A 351 10.55 -5.03 -25.65
CA ALA A 351 10.99 -4.16 -24.56
C ALA A 351 11.01 -4.86 -23.18
N ALA A 352 10.07 -5.79 -22.92
CA ALA A 352 10.02 -6.55 -21.68
C ALA A 352 11.08 -7.68 -21.62
N ALA A 353 11.38 -8.32 -22.74
CA ALA A 353 12.42 -9.35 -22.86
C ALA A 353 13.83 -8.73 -22.83
N ALA A 354 14.03 -7.55 -23.42
CA ALA A 354 15.30 -6.81 -23.30
C ALA A 354 15.62 -6.39 -21.84
N CYS A 355 14.61 -6.35 -20.96
CA CYS A 355 14.79 -6.10 -19.52
C CYS A 355 15.16 -7.36 -18.73
N MET A 356 15.00 -8.56 -19.30
CA MET A 356 15.41 -9.83 -18.68
C MET A 356 16.88 -10.18 -18.96
N ASP A 357 17.53 -9.50 -19.91
CA ASP A 357 18.95 -9.68 -20.26
C ASP A 357 19.88 -8.67 -19.54
N LEU A 358 19.47 -8.11 -18.40
CA LEU A 358 20.40 -7.33 -17.57
C LEU A 358 21.30 -8.29 -16.80
N GLU A 359 22.56 -8.31 -17.25
CA GLU A 359 23.69 -9.08 -16.78
C GLU A 359 23.76 -9.22 -15.25
N ASP A 360 24.13 -10.42 -14.80
CA ASP A 360 24.46 -10.80 -13.42
C ASP A 360 25.43 -9.80 -12.76
N HIS A 361 24.92 -8.73 -12.18
CA HIS A 361 25.65 -7.96 -11.17
C HIS A 361 25.48 -8.65 -9.82
N HIS A 362 26.26 -9.71 -9.63
CA HIS A 362 26.66 -10.12 -8.29
C HIS A 362 27.29 -8.91 -7.61
N LEU A 363 26.60 -8.37 -6.60
CA LEU A 363 27.20 -7.44 -5.64
C LEU A 363 28.23 -8.23 -4.84
N GLU A 364 29.46 -8.29 -5.36
CA GLU A 364 30.61 -8.75 -4.59
C GLU A 364 30.73 -7.85 -3.36
N SER A 365 30.70 -8.50 -2.20
CA SER A 365 31.03 -7.89 -0.93
C SER A 365 32.52 -7.60 -0.92
N ASP A 366 32.91 -6.36 -1.20
CA ASP A 366 34.24 -5.91 -0.83
C ASP A 366 34.27 -5.73 0.69
N ASP A 367 34.94 -6.68 1.34
CA ASP A 367 35.42 -6.60 2.70
C ASP A 367 36.40 -5.42 2.80
N ASP A 368 36.16 -4.53 3.77
CA ASP A 368 37.10 -3.45 4.12
C ASP A 368 38.35 -4.06 4.79
N GLU A 369 39.40 -4.28 3.99
CA GLU A 369 40.77 -4.54 4.49
C GLU A 369 41.36 -3.26 5.14
N GLU A 370 41.54 -3.36 6.46
CA GLU A 370 42.71 -2.95 7.24
C GLU A 370 43.69 -1.93 6.59
N PHE A 371 43.57 -0.66 6.98
CA PHE A 371 44.61 0.35 6.72
C PHE A 371 45.74 0.26 7.78
N GLU A 372 46.87 -0.36 7.43
CA GLU A 372 48.14 -0.13 8.11
C GLU A 372 48.68 1.26 7.73
N VAL A 373 48.83 2.14 8.72
CA VAL A 373 49.58 3.40 8.57
C VAL A 373 51.02 3.16 8.98
N LEU A 374 51.93 3.19 8.00
CA LEU A 374 53.36 3.34 8.24
C LEU A 374 53.73 4.83 8.33
N GLN A 375 54.16 5.26 9.52
CA GLN A 375 55.32 6.17 9.69
C GLN A 375 55.95 6.02 11.06
#